data_AF-H8ZW36-F1
#
_entry.id   AF-H8ZW36-F1
#
_cell.length_a   1.000
_cell.length_b   1.000
_cell.length_c   1.000
_cell.angle_alpha   90.00
_cell.angle_beta   90.00
_cell.angle_gamma   90.00
#
_symmetry.space_group_name_H-M   'P 1'
#
loop_
_entity.id
_entity.type
_entity.pdbx_description
1 polymer ?
#
loop_
_entity_poly.entity_id
_entity_poly.type
_entity_poly.pdbx_seq_one_letter_code
_entity_poly.pdbx_strand_id
1 'polypeptide(L)'
;FRGQRIWQAIIHDLLPKGLSQANKALLSGCSAGGLATFLHCDNFTSYLPKNASVKCLSDAGFFLDARDISMNHSMRYFFESVVSLQGVAKNLNKNCTSSVYPELCFFPQYVLPYINTPIFILNTAYDVYQFHHILVPPAADPNG
;
A
#
# COMPACT_ATOMS: atom_id res chain seq x y z
N PHE A 1 6.77 -10.89 -10.93
CA PHE A 1 6.23 -9.58 -10.49
C PHE A 1 7.33 -8.54 -10.52
N ARG A 2 7.05 -7.32 -11.01
CA ARG A 2 8.08 -6.28 -11.26
C ARG A 2 7.79 -4.92 -10.62
N GLY A 3 6.78 -4.78 -9.76
CA GLY A 3 6.42 -3.51 -9.12
C GLY A 3 7.61 -2.81 -8.46
N GLN A 4 8.34 -3.51 -7.57
CA GLN A 4 9.55 -2.99 -6.94
C GLN A 4 10.65 -2.58 -7.93
N ARG A 5 10.84 -3.34 -9.02
CA ARG A 5 11.85 -3.03 -10.04
C ARG A 5 11.48 -1.78 -10.83
N ILE A 6 10.20 -1.62 -11.16
CA ILE A 6 9.68 -0.43 -11.84
C ILE A 6 9.83 0.79 -10.92
N TRP A 7 9.45 0.68 -9.64
CA TRP A 7 9.66 1.72 -8.63
C TRP A 7 11.11 2.23 -8.63
N GLN A 8 12.08 1.32 -8.49
CA GLN A 8 13.50 1.68 -8.47
C GLN A 8 13.97 2.33 -9.77
N ALA A 9 13.57 1.78 -10.93
CA ALA A 9 13.95 2.32 -12.23
C ALA A 9 13.42 3.75 -12.43
N ILE A 10 12.16 4.00 -12.09
CA ILE A 10 11.55 5.32 -12.21
C ILE A 10 12.19 6.33 -11.27
N ILE A 11 12.41 5.96 -9.99
CA ILE A 11 13.07 6.86 -9.04
C ILE A 11 14.48 7.22 -9.53
N HIS A 12 15.29 6.24 -9.93
CA HIS A 12 16.65 6.49 -10.40
C HIS A 12 16.70 7.33 -11.69
N ASP A 13 15.72 7.17 -12.59
CA ASP A 13 15.62 8.00 -13.79
C ASP A 13 15.23 9.46 -13.47
N LEU A 14 14.38 9.67 -12.45
CA LEU A 14 13.92 10.99 -12.05
C LEU A 14 14.93 11.76 -11.19
N LEU A 15 15.81 11.08 -10.44
CA LEU A 15 16.84 11.70 -9.60
C LEU A 15 17.70 12.74 -10.35
N PRO A 16 18.36 12.43 -11.49
CA PRO A 16 19.14 13.41 -12.24
C PRO A 16 18.26 14.45 -12.96
N LYS A 17 16.96 14.17 -13.14
CA LYS A 17 16.00 15.08 -13.79
C LYS A 17 15.36 16.08 -12.82
N GLY A 18 15.95 16.25 -11.63
CA GLY A 18 15.57 17.26 -10.65
C GLY A 18 14.98 16.70 -9.36
N LEU A 19 14.58 15.42 -9.30
CA LEU A 19 14.05 14.83 -8.06
C LEU A 19 15.10 14.88 -6.94
N SER A 20 16.39 14.72 -7.25
CA SER A 20 17.49 14.82 -6.27
C SER A 20 17.67 16.22 -5.67
N GLN A 21 17.05 17.26 -6.25
CA GLN A 21 17.13 18.65 -5.79
C GLN A 21 15.77 19.16 -5.29
N ALA A 22 14.75 18.30 -5.22
CA ALA A 22 13.41 18.72 -4.85
C ALA A 22 13.32 19.13 -3.37
N ASN A 23 12.91 20.37 -3.10
CA ASN A 23 12.62 20.84 -1.74
C ASN A 23 11.27 20.32 -1.19
N LYS A 24 10.37 19.92 -2.09
CA LYS A 24 9.05 19.38 -1.75
C LYS A 24 8.73 18.23 -2.70
N ALA A 25 8.21 17.14 -2.16
CA ALA A 25 7.79 16.00 -2.96
C ALA A 25 6.50 15.39 -2.39
N LEU A 26 5.63 14.94 -3.28
CA LEU A 26 4.40 14.22 -2.96
C LEU A 26 4.44 12.86 -3.64
N LEU A 27 4.43 11.78 -2.86
CA LEU A 27 4.14 10.45 -3.39
C LEU A 27 2.63 10.23 -3.35
N SER A 28 2.02 9.91 -4.48
CA SER A 28 0.58 9.66 -4.55
C SER A 28 0.25 8.46 -5.40
N GLY A 29 -0.92 7.87 -5.15
CA GLY A 29 -1.49 6.83 -5.98
C GLY A 29 -2.96 6.58 -5.67
N CYS A 30 -3.65 5.95 -6.61
CA CYS A 30 -5.07 5.60 -6.53
C CYS A 30 -5.25 4.06 -6.47
N SER A 31 -6.22 3.56 -5.71
CA SER A 31 -6.55 2.13 -5.59
C SER A 31 -5.31 1.30 -5.18
N ALA A 32 -4.89 0.31 -5.97
CA ALA A 32 -3.66 -0.45 -5.72
C ALA A 32 -2.40 0.44 -5.64
N GLY A 33 -2.37 1.59 -6.33
CA GLY A 33 -1.32 2.60 -6.19
C GLY A 33 -1.41 3.39 -4.90
N GLY A 34 -2.63 3.63 -4.40
CA GLY A 34 -2.87 4.22 -3.08
C GLY A 34 -2.40 3.27 -1.97
N LEU A 35 -2.66 1.98 -2.12
CA LEU A 35 -2.11 0.93 -1.26
C LEU A 35 -0.58 0.93 -1.30
N ALA A 36 0.01 0.93 -2.50
CA ALA A 36 1.46 0.97 -2.68
C ALA A 36 2.10 2.23 -2.07
N THR A 37 1.35 3.33 -1.97
CA THR A 37 1.81 4.55 -1.28
C THR A 37 2.09 4.27 0.19
N PHE A 38 1.26 3.50 0.92
CA PHE A 38 1.57 3.09 2.30
C PHE A 38 2.88 2.28 2.38
N LEU A 39 3.14 1.42 1.39
CA LEU A 39 4.31 0.55 1.36
C LEU A 39 5.61 1.31 1.05
N HIS A 40 5.53 2.36 0.23
CA HIS A 40 6.71 3.09 -0.26
C HIS A 40 6.94 4.45 0.40
N CYS A 41 5.98 4.99 1.16
CA CYS A 41 6.03 6.36 1.67
C CYS A 41 7.33 6.70 2.42
N ASP A 42 7.70 5.90 3.42
CA ASP A 42 8.94 6.14 4.18
C ASP A 42 10.19 5.89 3.33
N ASN A 43 10.19 4.87 2.48
CA ASN A 43 11.33 4.59 1.60
C ASN A 43 11.55 5.71 0.56
N PHE A 44 10.49 6.39 0.12
CA PHE A 44 10.58 7.49 -0.82
C PHE A 44 11.40 8.66 -0.25
N THR A 45 11.30 8.93 1.05
CA THR A 45 12.09 9.97 1.72
C THR A 45 13.60 9.74 1.59
N SER A 46 14.05 8.47 1.54
CA SER A 46 15.47 8.13 1.49
C SER A 46 16.16 8.51 0.18
N TYR A 47 15.39 8.79 -0.88
CA TYR A 47 15.90 9.22 -2.17
C TYR A 47 16.05 10.75 -2.29
N LEU A 48 15.49 11.50 -1.34
CA LEU A 48 15.37 12.96 -1.42
C LEU A 48 16.36 13.67 -0.49
N PRO A 49 16.65 14.97 -0.71
CA PRO A 49 17.45 15.76 0.22
C PRO A 49 16.91 15.68 1.65
N LYS A 50 17.80 15.66 2.65
CA LYS A 50 17.41 15.56 4.07
C LYS A 50 16.51 16.70 4.55
N ASN A 51 16.55 17.85 3.89
CA ASN A 51 15.72 19.02 4.18
C ASN A 51 14.47 19.13 3.30
N ALA A 52 14.21 18.13 2.43
CA ALA A 52 13.02 18.10 1.61
C ALA A 52 11.77 17.81 2.46
N SER A 53 10.68 18.53 2.19
CA SER A 53 9.37 18.21 2.77
C SER A 53 8.69 17.15 1.92
N VAL A 54 8.58 15.94 2.46
CA VAL A 54 7.93 14.81 1.79
C VAL A 54 6.58 14.56 2.44
N LYS A 55 5.56 14.38 1.61
CA LYS A 55 4.23 13.94 2.04
C LYS A 55 3.77 12.82 1.13
N CYS A 56 2.80 12.05 1.61
CA CYS A 56 2.17 11.00 0.84
C CYS A 56 0.65 11.21 0.78
N LEU A 57 0.03 10.75 -0.31
CA LEU A 57 -1.41 10.74 -0.51
C LEU A 57 -1.83 9.35 -0.98
N SER A 58 -2.60 8.64 -0.15
CA SER A 58 -3.27 7.42 -0.56
C SER A 58 -4.70 7.76 -0.94
N ASP A 59 -5.06 7.60 -2.21
CA ASP A 59 -6.43 7.74 -2.71
C ASP A 59 -7.03 6.35 -2.98
N ALA A 60 -8.20 6.06 -2.40
CA ALA A 60 -8.90 4.78 -2.51
C ALA A 60 -8.02 3.53 -2.19
N GLY A 61 -6.96 3.71 -1.41
CA GLY A 61 -5.97 2.67 -1.10
C GLY A 61 -6.16 2.01 0.26
N PHE A 62 -7.20 2.41 1.02
CA PHE A 62 -7.46 1.89 2.36
C PHE A 62 -8.37 0.67 2.30
N PHE A 63 -7.78 -0.48 1.97
CA PHE A 63 -8.47 -1.76 2.04
C PHE A 63 -8.53 -2.29 3.47
N LEU A 64 -9.64 -2.92 3.83
CA LEU A 64 -9.88 -3.43 5.17
C LEU A 64 -9.59 -4.93 5.27
N ASP A 65 -8.93 -5.34 6.35
CA ASP A 65 -8.94 -6.73 6.80
C ASP A 65 -10.25 -7.03 7.54
N ALA A 66 -11.34 -7.06 6.79
CA ALA A 66 -12.68 -7.36 7.27
C ALA A 66 -13.09 -8.78 6.88
N ARG A 67 -14.08 -9.31 7.60
CA ARG A 67 -14.78 -10.52 7.18
C ARG A 67 -15.83 -10.16 6.13
N ASP A 68 -15.99 -11.02 5.14
CA ASP A 68 -17.10 -10.94 4.19
C ASP A 68 -18.44 -11.34 4.84
N ILE A 69 -19.54 -11.24 4.09
CA ILE A 69 -20.88 -11.63 4.56
C ILE A 69 -21.01 -13.12 4.93
N SER A 70 -20.08 -13.96 4.48
CA SER A 70 -19.97 -15.38 4.80
C SER A 70 -19.00 -15.64 5.97
N MET A 71 -18.59 -14.58 6.67
CA MET A 71 -17.69 -14.59 7.83
C MET A 71 -16.24 -15.04 7.53
N ASN A 72 -15.82 -15.03 6.26
CA ASN A 72 -14.46 -15.41 5.84
C ASN A 72 -13.54 -14.20 5.69
N HIS A 73 -12.24 -14.39 5.87
CA HIS A 73 -11.20 -13.38 5.64
C HIS A 73 -10.71 -13.38 4.19
N SER A 74 -11.62 -13.26 3.22
CA SER A 74 -11.32 -13.42 1.79
C SER A 74 -10.17 -12.52 1.31
N MET A 75 -10.14 -11.25 1.70
CA MET A 75 -9.07 -10.34 1.29
C MET A 75 -7.72 -10.65 1.96
N ARG A 76 -7.72 -11.21 3.17
CA ARG A 76 -6.49 -11.65 3.84
C ARG A 76 -5.84 -12.80 3.09
N TYR A 77 -6.63 -13.81 2.72
CA TYR A 77 -6.14 -14.93 1.90
C TYR A 77 -5.66 -14.50 0.51
N PHE A 78 -6.30 -13.48 -0.05
CA PHE A 78 -5.82 -12.85 -1.28
C PHE A 78 -4.42 -12.24 -1.08
N PHE A 79 -4.19 -11.45 -0.03
CA PHE A 79 -2.85 -10.88 0.21
C PHE A 79 -1.82 -11.91 0.66
N GLU A 80 -2.22 -12.98 1.36
CA GLU A 80 -1.36 -14.13 1.64
C GLU A 80 -0.86 -14.76 0.32
N SER A 81 -1.77 -14.96 -0.63
CA SER A 81 -1.44 -15.45 -1.97
C SER A 81 -0.51 -14.48 -2.71
N VAL A 82 -0.73 -13.16 -2.60
CA VAL A 82 0.17 -12.14 -3.16
C VAL A 82 1.57 -12.23 -2.53
N VAL A 83 1.66 -12.33 -1.21
CA VAL A 83 2.95 -12.44 -0.50
C VAL A 83 3.72 -13.67 -0.97
N SER A 84 3.05 -14.82 -1.00
CA SER A 84 3.65 -16.10 -1.37
C SER A 84 4.07 -16.11 -2.85
N LEU A 85 3.13 -15.80 -3.76
CA LEU A 85 3.34 -15.87 -5.19
C LEU A 85 4.38 -14.85 -5.68
N GLN A 86 4.39 -13.66 -5.09
CA GLN A 86 5.30 -12.59 -5.51
C GLN A 86 6.63 -12.57 -4.73
N GLY A 87 6.72 -13.27 -3.59
CA GLY A 87 7.88 -13.22 -2.71
C GLY A 87 8.16 -11.81 -2.15
N VAL A 88 7.10 -11.03 -1.91
CA VAL A 88 7.16 -9.59 -1.59
C VAL A 88 7.30 -9.29 -0.10
N ALA A 89 7.28 -10.28 0.79
CA ALA A 89 7.48 -10.08 2.22
C ALA A 89 8.76 -9.26 2.53
N LYS A 90 9.85 -9.50 1.79
CA LYS A 90 11.12 -8.76 1.90
C LYS A 90 11.04 -7.27 1.55
N ASN A 91 9.96 -6.86 0.88
CA ASN A 91 9.72 -5.49 0.43
C ASN A 91 8.79 -4.70 1.36
N LEU A 92 8.18 -5.36 2.35
CA LEU A 92 7.26 -4.73 3.30
C LEU A 92 8.02 -4.06 4.44
N ASN A 93 7.31 -3.23 5.22
CA ASN A 93 7.87 -2.58 6.39
C ASN A 93 8.32 -3.63 7.42
N LYS A 94 9.62 -3.65 7.71
CA LYS A 94 10.23 -4.65 8.61
C LYS A 94 9.59 -4.65 10.00
N ASN A 95 9.31 -3.48 10.56
CA ASN A 95 8.74 -3.36 11.91
C ASN A 95 7.32 -3.96 11.96
N CYS A 96 6.54 -3.77 10.89
CA CYS A 96 5.24 -4.43 10.73
C CYS A 96 5.40 -5.94 10.63
N THR A 97 6.24 -6.44 9.71
CA THR A 97 6.42 -7.90 9.50
C THR A 97 7.08 -8.62 10.68
N SER A 98 7.75 -7.89 11.58
CA SER A 98 8.27 -8.44 12.83
C SER A 98 7.21 -8.53 13.93
N SER A 99 6.10 -7.82 13.79
CA SER A 99 5.02 -7.76 14.78
C SER A 99 3.81 -8.62 14.39
N VAL A 100 3.53 -8.73 13.09
CA VAL A 100 2.39 -9.49 12.54
C VAL A 100 2.80 -10.26 11.28
N TYR A 101 1.94 -11.15 10.79
CA TYR A 101 2.18 -11.87 9.54
C TYR A 101 2.31 -10.94 8.32
N PRO A 102 3.17 -11.23 7.34
CA PRO A 102 3.48 -10.31 6.24
C PRO A 102 2.28 -9.84 5.43
N GLU A 103 1.30 -10.70 5.17
CA GLU A 103 0.07 -10.35 4.44
C GLU A 103 -0.77 -9.30 5.16
N LEU A 104 -0.70 -9.24 6.49
CA LEU A 104 -1.39 -8.22 7.26
C LEU A 104 -0.79 -6.83 7.04
N CYS A 105 0.50 -6.74 6.71
CA CYS A 105 1.16 -5.47 6.41
C CYS A 105 0.75 -4.84 5.07
N PHE A 106 -0.10 -5.50 4.28
CA PHE A 106 -0.79 -4.85 3.16
C PHE A 106 -1.99 -4.02 3.62
N PHE A 107 -2.56 -4.26 4.79
CA PHE A 107 -3.70 -3.48 5.25
C PHE A 107 -3.24 -2.28 6.09
N PRO A 108 -3.74 -1.06 5.81
CA PRO A 108 -3.41 0.13 6.60
C PRO A 108 -3.64 -0.01 8.10
N GLN A 109 -4.59 -0.84 8.54
CA GLN A 109 -4.80 -1.16 9.96
C GLN A 109 -3.51 -1.59 10.69
N TYR A 110 -2.60 -2.28 9.99
CA TYR A 110 -1.39 -2.82 10.60
C TYR A 110 -0.13 -2.04 10.21
N VAL A 111 -0.05 -1.50 9.00
CA VAL A 111 1.17 -0.83 8.53
C VAL A 111 1.25 0.65 8.96
N LEU A 112 0.11 1.34 9.13
CA LEU A 112 0.08 2.76 9.46
C LEU A 112 0.90 3.16 10.70
N PRO A 113 0.87 2.42 11.82
CA PRO A 113 1.66 2.75 13.00
C PRO A 113 3.18 2.78 12.77
N TYR A 114 3.66 2.19 11.67
CA TYR A 114 5.08 2.10 11.33
C TYR A 114 5.50 3.07 10.22
N ILE A 115 4.59 3.93 9.74
CA ILE A 115 4.86 4.97 8.75
C ILE A 115 5.12 6.28 9.47
N ASN A 116 6.30 6.86 9.27
CA ASN A 116 6.73 8.10 9.92
C ASN A 116 6.41 9.33 9.07
N THR A 117 6.41 9.16 7.75
CA THR A 117 6.18 10.26 6.80
C THR A 117 4.71 10.66 6.81
N PRO A 118 4.39 11.98 6.88
CA PRO A 118 3.00 12.43 6.88
C PRO A 118 2.23 11.94 5.66
N ILE A 119 1.16 11.19 5.91
CA ILE A 119 0.28 10.64 4.89
C ILE A 119 -1.13 11.20 5.02
N PHE A 120 -1.66 11.71 3.91
CA PHE A 120 -3.08 12.03 3.78
C PHE A 120 -3.80 10.81 3.20
N ILE A 121 -4.91 10.42 3.83
CA ILE A 121 -5.73 9.29 3.40
C ILE A 121 -7.04 9.85 2.86
N LEU A 122 -7.24 9.70 1.56
CA LEU A 122 -8.49 9.99 0.89
C LEU A 122 -9.17 8.66 0.56
N ASN A 123 -10.25 8.34 1.25
CA ASN A 123 -11.02 7.14 0.99
C ASN A 123 -12.50 7.44 1.14
N THR A 124 -13.32 6.87 0.27
CA THR A 124 -14.77 6.92 0.45
C THR A 124 -15.17 6.00 1.60
N ALA A 125 -16.27 6.33 2.28
CA ALA A 125 -16.81 5.48 3.35
C ALA A 125 -17.27 4.11 2.82
N TYR A 126 -17.76 4.09 1.58
CA TYR A 126 -18.24 2.90 0.88
C TYR A 126 -17.50 2.78 -0.46
N ASP A 127 -16.24 2.34 -0.38
CA ASP A 127 -15.44 2.09 -1.58
C ASP A 127 -16.04 0.93 -2.39
N VAL A 128 -16.27 1.16 -3.68
CA VAL A 128 -16.96 0.22 -4.58
C VAL A 128 -16.17 -1.07 -4.73
N TYR A 129 -14.84 -0.99 -4.83
CA TYR A 129 -14.01 -2.18 -4.95
C TYR A 129 -14.08 -3.01 -3.66
N GLN A 130 -13.90 -2.35 -2.53
CA GLN A 130 -14.01 -2.97 -1.21
C GLN A 130 -15.36 -3.64 -0.99
N PHE A 131 -16.46 -2.97 -1.37
CA PHE A 131 -17.79 -3.57 -1.26
C PHE A 131 -17.87 -4.88 -2.06
N HIS A 132 -17.57 -4.83 -3.35
CA HIS A 132 -17.77 -5.99 -4.25
C HIS A 132 -16.68 -7.08 -4.17
N HIS A 133 -15.54 -6.84 -3.50
CA HIS A 133 -14.41 -7.79 -3.47
C HIS A 133 -13.93 -8.14 -2.07
N ILE A 134 -14.33 -7.39 -1.04
CA ILE A 134 -13.97 -7.66 0.35
C ILE A 134 -15.23 -8.00 1.16
N LEU A 135 -16.30 -7.19 1.08
CA LEU A 135 -17.52 -7.43 1.86
C LEU A 135 -18.43 -8.49 1.22
N VAL A 136 -18.71 -8.36 -0.08
CA VAL A 136 -19.54 -9.29 -0.86
C VAL A 136 -18.79 -9.81 -2.10
N PRO A 137 -17.65 -10.51 -1.93
CA PRO A 137 -16.97 -11.13 -3.06
C PRO A 137 -17.87 -12.17 -3.75
N PRO A 138 -17.69 -12.46 -5.04
CA PRO A 138 -18.52 -13.41 -5.78
C PRO A 138 -18.62 -14.82 -5.16
N ALA A 139 -17.59 -15.24 -4.40
CA ALA A 139 -17.61 -16.51 -3.69
C ALA A 139 -18.52 -16.51 -2.44
N ALA A 140 -18.78 -15.34 -1.85
CA ALA A 140 -19.67 -15.16 -0.70
C ALA A 140 -21.12 -14.90 -1.12
N ASP A 141 -21.33 -14.28 -2.29
CA ASP A 141 -22.66 -14.06 -2.88
C ASP A 141 -22.69 -14.47 -4.37
N PRO A 142 -22.89 -15.76 -4.67
CA PRO A 142 -22.85 -16.25 -6.05
C PRO A 142 -24.03 -15.79 -6.93
N ASN A 143 -25.12 -15.33 -6.32
CA ASN A 143 -26.37 -15.00 -7.04
C ASN A 143 -26.66 -13.50 -7.10
N GLY A 144 -26.06 -12.69 -6.22
CA GLY A 144 -26.24 -11.24 -6.16
C GLY A 144 -27.48 -10.79 -5.40
#